data_AF-A0A6G0A7J8-F1
#
_entry.id   AF-A0A6G0A7J8-F1
#
_cell.length_a   1.000
_cell.length_b   1.000
_cell.length_c   1.000
_cell.angle_alpha   90.00
_cell.angle_beta   90.00
_cell.angle_gamma   90.00
#
_symmetry.space_group_name_H-M   'P 1'
#
loop_
_entity.id
_entity.type
_entity.pdbx_description
1 polymer ?
#
loop_
_entity_poly.entity_id
_entity_poly.type
_entity_poly.pdbx_seq_one_letter_code
_entity_poly.pdbx_strand_id
1 'polypeptide(L)'
;MAHADRAHEPPWLGAGKGADLRSGGKGARAARAEDETDDPGCSCGGRAGTAHRALVGTFRGRRPDHRSVSSRRRARGLTTELDSEHATGPRRSAGGSAPGEQVRRWPFWPTLAAIAAVGLALRVLFVFGSGRTFEFLSDAFYFHLGGQALADGAGFVDPYRYAAGELVPAAGHPPLYQVYLAVPSLFGLDSVRSHQLASTLLGATMVVVVGLVGRRLAGRRAGLVAGAVAAVYPNLWINDAMLMSESMYALTIALVLWAAYGAWQRADTSGAAVLGAAVALAALTRAEAVLLLVLLVVPLFGLMKAQALRRKVVLVGTALAVALAVMAPWVGYNLIRFDRPVLLSSGAGHVLAAANCDQTYSGNLLGYWSQDCLFGEPAQGDHSVWEAAARAEGIDYMTTHLGEVPVVVLARVGRLWELYRPLQGVELSAYAEHRGLWPTRLALVSYYVLLLIGAYGLVVLWRRKVTVVPMVALAAMVTFTAAVSFGITRYRVPVDVGLAVLAGVAVDQWLRNRATDAAYSTASSDSSPATASTPTSRVANSALSRATCSARDRVRSWRRDSSKEK
;
A
#
# COMPACT_ATOMS: atom_id res chain seq x y z
N MET A 1 32.39 39.20 22.60
CA MET A 1 31.70 40.43 23.07
C MET A 1 30.88 40.94 21.90
N ALA A 2 29.60 40.54 21.81
CA ALA A 2 28.39 41.34 22.13
C ALA A 2 28.05 42.29 20.95
N HIS A 3 26.89 42.32 20.27
CA HIS A 3 25.49 41.94 20.47
C HIS A 3 24.97 41.33 19.12
N ALA A 4 24.11 40.30 18.99
CA ALA A 4 22.76 40.03 19.49
C ALA A 4 21.67 41.00 18.96
N ASP A 5 21.22 40.78 17.72
CA ASP A 5 20.00 41.38 17.17
C ASP A 5 18.87 40.35 17.05
N ARG A 6 17.70 40.80 17.52
CA ARG A 6 16.49 40.05 17.81
C ARG A 6 15.71 39.74 16.53
N ALA A 7 15.30 38.48 16.37
CA ALA A 7 14.23 38.10 15.46
C ALA A 7 12.87 38.39 16.11
N HIS A 8 11.97 39.00 15.34
CA HIS A 8 10.58 39.26 15.70
C HIS A 8 9.79 37.97 15.91
N GLU A 9 9.19 37.82 17.09
CA GLU A 9 8.09 36.88 17.35
C GLU A 9 6.75 37.52 16.93
N PRO A 10 5.80 36.77 16.32
CA PRO A 10 4.45 37.25 16.07
C PRO A 10 3.58 37.23 17.34
N PRO A 11 2.66 38.20 17.53
CA PRO A 11 1.96 38.40 18.79
C PRO A 11 0.64 37.64 18.86
N TRP A 12 0.61 36.47 19.50
CA TRP A 12 -0.64 35.86 20.00
C TRP A 12 -0.36 34.77 21.05
N LEU A 13 0.11 35.16 22.23
CA LEU A 13 0.03 34.31 23.43
C LEU A 13 -0.47 35.16 24.59
N GLY A 14 -1.79 35.29 24.67
CA GLY A 14 -2.49 35.83 25.83
C GLY A 14 -2.63 34.76 26.90
N ALA A 15 -1.99 34.98 28.03
CA ALA A 15 -1.98 34.13 29.21
C ALA A 15 -3.38 33.93 29.84
N GLY A 16 -3.70 32.68 30.17
CA GLY A 16 -4.76 32.30 31.09
C GLY A 16 -4.20 31.43 32.22
N LYS A 17 -4.18 31.98 33.43
CA LYS A 17 -3.82 31.38 34.73
C LYS A 17 -4.52 30.01 34.89
N GLY A 18 -3.87 28.92 35.29
CA GLY A 18 -3.40 28.70 36.66
C GLY A 18 -4.50 28.03 37.50
N ALA A 19 -4.55 26.69 37.53
CA ALA A 19 -5.27 25.92 38.54
C ALA A 19 -4.62 24.54 38.73
N ASP A 20 -3.78 24.45 39.76
CA ASP A 20 -3.37 23.21 40.41
C ASP A 20 -4.58 22.50 41.02
N LEU A 21 -4.76 21.20 40.78
CA LEU A 21 -5.43 20.32 41.75
C LEU A 21 -4.71 18.95 41.80
N ARG A 22 -3.93 18.79 42.88
CA ARG A 22 -3.43 17.51 43.38
C ARG A 22 -4.49 16.82 44.25
N SER A 23 -4.54 15.50 44.10
CA SER A 23 -4.71 14.45 45.13
C SER A 23 -5.86 14.51 46.16
N GLY A 24 -6.68 13.46 46.12
CA GLY A 24 -7.52 12.93 47.21
C GLY A 24 -8.59 12.05 46.57
N GLY A 25 -8.86 10.79 46.91
CA GLY A 25 -8.61 10.01 48.11
C GLY A 25 -9.84 9.12 48.31
N LYS A 26 -9.69 7.81 48.09
CA LYS A 26 -10.47 6.65 48.57
C LYS A 26 -11.95 6.83 49.00
N GLY A 27 -12.83 6.08 48.33
CA GLY A 27 -13.69 5.06 48.94
C GLY A 27 -15.11 5.45 49.37
N ALA A 28 -16.12 4.73 48.86
CA ALA A 28 -17.18 4.10 49.68
C ALA A 28 -18.12 3.25 48.79
N ARG A 29 -18.31 2.00 49.20
CA ARG A 29 -19.45 1.14 48.84
C ARG A 29 -20.67 1.60 49.62
N ALA A 30 -21.86 1.51 49.03
CA ALA A 30 -23.08 1.19 49.77
C ALA A 30 -24.13 0.56 48.83
N ALA A 31 -24.80 -0.47 49.34
CA ALA A 31 -25.88 -1.24 48.75
C ALA A 31 -27.12 -1.14 49.66
N ARG A 32 -28.25 -1.67 49.17
CA ARG A 32 -29.59 -1.87 49.78
C ARG A 32 -30.54 -0.66 49.76
N ALA A 33 -31.87 -0.80 49.64
CA ALA A 33 -32.82 -1.93 49.66
C ALA A 33 -34.12 -1.45 48.95
N GLU A 34 -34.80 -2.26 48.14
CA GLU A 34 -36.01 -3.06 48.45
C GLU A 34 -37.18 -2.24 49.02
N ASP A 35 -38.30 -2.24 48.28
CA ASP A 35 -39.63 -2.34 48.86
C ASP A 35 -40.52 -3.20 47.94
N GLU A 36 -41.20 -4.15 48.57
CA GLU A 36 -41.97 -5.28 48.03
C GLU A 36 -43.42 -5.17 48.54
N THR A 37 -44.27 -6.10 48.12
CA THR A 37 -45.66 -6.44 48.53
C THR A 37 -46.74 -6.01 47.54
N ASP A 38 -47.77 -6.79 47.19
CA ASP A 38 -48.15 -8.24 47.24
C ASP A 38 -49.53 -8.27 46.51
N ASP A 39 -49.75 -9.09 45.46
CA ASP A 39 -50.57 -10.34 45.38
C ASP A 39 -52.10 -10.20 45.71
N PRO A 40 -53.04 -11.14 45.43
CA PRO A 40 -53.06 -12.38 44.60
C PRO A 40 -54.34 -12.57 43.71
N GLY A 41 -54.43 -13.69 42.94
CA GLY A 41 -55.74 -14.24 42.54
C GLY A 41 -55.82 -15.18 41.32
N CYS A 42 -56.00 -16.49 41.58
CA CYS A 42 -56.03 -17.67 40.70
C CYS A 42 -57.27 -17.91 39.78
N SER A 43 -57.12 -18.94 38.90
CA SER A 43 -58.11 -19.96 38.44
C SER A 43 -58.94 -19.68 37.16
N CYS A 44 -59.31 -20.58 36.23
CA CYS A 44 -58.99 -21.96 35.79
C CYS A 44 -59.86 -22.30 34.54
N GLY A 45 -59.39 -23.22 33.67
CA GLY A 45 -60.20 -24.15 32.82
C GLY A 45 -60.56 -23.70 31.39
N GLY A 46 -60.53 -24.52 30.32
CA GLY A 46 -60.15 -25.93 30.10
C GLY A 46 -60.70 -26.46 28.74
N ARG A 47 -60.09 -27.57 28.25
CA ARG A 47 -60.56 -28.60 27.26
C ARG A 47 -60.48 -28.27 25.73
N ALA A 48 -60.19 -29.19 24.80
CA ALA A 48 -59.83 -30.63 24.84
C ALA A 48 -59.33 -31.16 23.46
N GLY A 49 -58.61 -32.31 23.49
CA GLY A 49 -58.60 -33.46 22.55
C GLY A 49 -57.96 -33.30 21.16
N THR A 50 -57.27 -34.27 20.54
CA THR A 50 -57.13 -35.73 20.74
C THR A 50 -55.92 -36.29 19.96
N ALA A 51 -55.40 -37.43 20.43
CA ALA A 51 -54.24 -38.18 19.94
C ALA A 51 -54.54 -39.13 18.76
N HIS A 52 -53.51 -39.63 18.05
CA HIS A 52 -53.40 -41.05 17.66
C HIS A 52 -51.97 -41.49 17.24
N ARG A 53 -51.70 -42.78 17.52
CA ARG A 53 -50.44 -43.56 17.48
C ARG A 53 -50.01 -44.08 16.09
N ALA A 54 -48.68 -44.26 15.96
CA ALA A 54 -47.87 -45.40 15.44
C ALA A 54 -48.32 -46.26 14.25
N LEU A 55 -47.36 -46.62 13.36
CA LEU A 55 -46.98 -48.03 13.05
C LEU A 55 -45.76 -48.17 12.13
N VAL A 56 -45.01 -49.24 12.40
CA VAL A 56 -43.86 -49.82 11.69
C VAL A 56 -44.33 -50.71 10.54
N GLY A 57 -43.54 -50.85 9.46
CA GLY A 57 -43.78 -51.86 8.42
C GLY A 57 -42.61 -52.04 7.43
N THR A 58 -41.80 -53.06 7.66
CA THR A 58 -40.84 -53.68 6.73
C THR A 58 -41.54 -54.55 5.67
N PHE A 59 -41.04 -54.64 4.44
CA PHE A 59 -41.18 -55.86 3.62
C PHE A 59 -40.05 -56.07 2.60
N ARG A 60 -39.67 -57.36 2.46
CA ARG A 60 -38.56 -57.95 1.70
C ARG A 60 -38.86 -58.15 0.21
N GLY A 61 -37.85 -57.94 -0.63
CA GLY A 61 -37.19 -59.00 -1.45
C GLY A 61 -37.75 -59.40 -2.82
N ARG A 62 -36.89 -59.36 -3.86
CA ARG A 62 -36.57 -60.48 -4.77
C ARG A 62 -35.48 -60.12 -5.82
N ARG A 63 -34.50 -61.03 -5.97
CA ARG A 63 -33.56 -61.22 -7.10
C ARG A 63 -34.27 -61.96 -8.26
N PRO A 64 -33.80 -61.92 -9.53
CA PRO A 64 -32.70 -62.80 -10.00
C PRO A 64 -31.73 -62.22 -11.06
N ASP A 65 -30.72 -63.05 -11.35
CA ASP A 65 -29.50 -62.93 -12.15
C ASP A 65 -29.62 -62.59 -13.65
N HIS A 66 -28.59 -61.95 -14.25
CA HIS A 66 -27.53 -62.62 -15.05
C HIS A 66 -26.74 -61.66 -16.00
N ARG A 67 -25.41 -61.92 -16.04
CA ARG A 67 -24.46 -61.85 -17.19
C ARG A 67 -23.85 -60.51 -17.67
N SER A 68 -22.55 -60.41 -17.35
CA SER A 68 -21.37 -60.11 -18.19
C SER A 68 -21.37 -58.93 -19.17
N VAL A 69 -20.35 -58.06 -19.07
CA VAL A 69 -19.17 -58.01 -19.98
C VAL A 69 -18.04 -57.20 -19.31
N SER A 70 -16.82 -57.69 -19.49
CA SER A 70 -15.55 -57.24 -18.97
C SER A 70 -14.87 -56.19 -19.86
N SER A 71 -14.04 -55.31 -19.26
CA SER A 71 -12.65 -55.11 -19.69
C SER A 71 -11.88 -54.18 -18.74
N ARG A 72 -11.02 -54.79 -17.91
CA ARG A 72 -9.85 -54.15 -17.30
C ARG A 72 -8.65 -54.48 -18.19
N ARG A 73 -7.93 -53.49 -18.71
CA ARG A 73 -6.58 -53.71 -19.30
C ARG A 73 -5.53 -53.51 -18.20
N ARG A 74 -4.82 -54.60 -17.89
CA ARG A 74 -3.59 -54.65 -17.09
C ARG A 74 -2.39 -54.25 -17.96
N ALA A 75 -1.45 -53.53 -17.35
CA ALA A 75 -0.10 -53.33 -17.82
C ALA A 75 0.84 -54.42 -17.26
N ARG A 76 1.73 -54.93 -18.13
CA ARG A 76 2.98 -55.73 -17.97
C ARG A 76 3.39 -56.03 -19.42
N GLY A 77 4.62 -55.92 -19.94
CA GLY A 77 5.99 -55.75 -19.46
C GLY A 77 6.90 -56.37 -20.57
N LEU A 78 8.21 -56.08 -20.53
CA LEU A 78 9.34 -56.76 -21.25
C LEU A 78 9.60 -56.32 -22.71
N THR A 79 10.64 -55.52 -22.98
CA THR A 79 12.09 -55.79 -23.20
C THR A 79 12.45 -56.27 -24.60
N THR A 80 13.25 -55.47 -25.32
CA THR A 80 14.26 -55.93 -26.28
C THR A 80 15.34 -54.85 -26.44
N GLU A 81 16.58 -55.25 -26.13
CA GLU A 81 17.86 -54.58 -26.42
C GLU A 81 18.32 -54.82 -27.87
N LEU A 82 19.46 -54.20 -28.22
CA LEU A 82 20.37 -54.38 -29.38
C LEU A 82 20.11 -53.37 -30.53
N ASP A 83 21.04 -52.59 -31.07
CA ASP A 83 22.50 -52.47 -30.96
C ASP A 83 22.93 -51.08 -31.48
N SER A 84 23.98 -50.48 -30.90
CA SER A 84 24.84 -49.51 -31.63
C SER A 84 26.16 -49.27 -30.89
N GLU A 85 27.16 -50.10 -31.23
CA GLU A 85 28.57 -49.77 -31.07
C GLU A 85 29.06 -48.98 -32.29
N HIS A 86 29.72 -47.84 -32.08
CA HIS A 86 31.09 -47.56 -32.57
C HIS A 86 31.55 -46.11 -32.31
N ALA A 87 32.85 -45.99 -32.07
CA ALA A 87 33.74 -44.82 -32.21
C ALA A 87 34.08 -43.98 -30.96
N THR A 88 35.19 -44.41 -30.36
CA THR A 88 36.14 -43.67 -29.50
C THR A 88 36.65 -42.36 -30.12
N GLY A 89 36.69 -41.29 -29.32
CA GLY A 89 37.44 -40.05 -29.58
C GLY A 89 37.85 -39.38 -28.27
N PRO A 90 39.04 -38.73 -28.18
CA PRO A 90 39.77 -38.57 -26.92
C PRO A 90 39.17 -37.50 -25.99
N ARG A 91 39.13 -37.84 -24.70
CA ARG A 91 38.85 -36.90 -23.60
C ARG A 91 39.88 -35.77 -23.62
N ARG A 92 39.48 -34.59 -24.08
CA ARG A 92 40.18 -33.34 -23.76
C ARG A 92 40.04 -33.09 -22.26
N SER A 93 41.18 -33.14 -21.58
CA SER A 93 41.37 -32.63 -20.23
C SER A 93 40.80 -31.23 -20.11
N ALA A 94 39.82 -31.07 -19.20
CA ALA A 94 39.34 -29.77 -18.78
C ALA A 94 40.51 -29.03 -18.09
N GLY A 95 41.07 -28.05 -18.80
CA GLY A 95 42.00 -27.08 -18.25
C GLY A 95 41.35 -26.30 -17.10
N GLY A 96 42.17 -26.03 -16.09
CA GLY A 96 41.77 -25.52 -14.79
C GLY A 96 40.78 -24.35 -14.83
N SER A 97 39.66 -24.53 -14.15
CA SER A 97 38.86 -23.43 -13.65
C SER A 97 39.71 -22.63 -12.67
N ALA A 98 40.12 -21.43 -13.08
CA ALA A 98 40.59 -20.39 -12.17
C ALA A 98 39.63 -20.28 -10.97
N PRO A 99 40.12 -19.98 -9.75
CA PRO A 99 39.26 -19.83 -8.59
C PRO A 99 38.39 -18.59 -8.80
N GLY A 100 37.20 -18.82 -9.33
CA GLY A 100 36.18 -17.80 -9.49
C GLY A 100 35.91 -17.19 -8.14
N GLU A 101 36.18 -15.90 -8.03
CA GLU A 101 35.82 -15.03 -6.92
C GLU A 101 34.38 -15.32 -6.52
N GLN A 102 34.21 -16.11 -5.45
CA GLN A 102 32.91 -16.46 -4.91
C GLN A 102 32.28 -15.18 -4.38
N VAL A 103 31.55 -14.46 -5.24
CA VAL A 103 30.77 -13.28 -4.86
C VAL A 103 29.87 -13.71 -3.71
N ARG A 104 30.25 -13.32 -2.48
CA ARG A 104 29.62 -13.70 -1.22
C ARG A 104 28.11 -13.42 -1.34
N ARG A 105 27.29 -14.44 -1.58
CA ARG A 105 25.84 -14.26 -1.79
C ARG A 105 25.18 -14.18 -0.43
N TRP A 106 24.71 -12.98 -0.06
CA TRP A 106 24.08 -12.79 1.24
C TRP A 106 22.78 -13.62 1.33
N PRO A 107 22.55 -14.34 2.45
CA PRO A 107 21.33 -15.10 2.65
C PRO A 107 20.13 -14.16 2.85
N PHE A 108 19.12 -14.27 1.98
CA PHE A 108 18.03 -13.29 1.88
C PHE A 108 17.26 -13.10 3.19
N TRP A 109 16.85 -14.19 3.83
CA TRP A 109 16.02 -14.13 5.04
C TRP A 109 16.72 -13.47 6.24
N PRO A 110 17.92 -13.91 6.67
CA PRO A 110 18.62 -13.24 7.76
C PRO A 110 19.04 -11.80 7.42
N THR A 111 19.39 -11.51 6.16
CA THR A 111 19.68 -10.12 5.77
C THR A 111 18.44 -9.24 5.82
N LEU A 112 17.29 -9.72 5.34
CA LEU A 112 16.04 -8.97 5.43
C LEU A 112 15.60 -8.77 6.89
N ALA A 113 15.78 -9.80 7.73
CA ALA A 113 15.52 -9.69 9.17
C ALA A 113 16.43 -8.64 9.83
N ALA A 114 17.72 -8.62 9.48
CA ALA A 114 18.65 -7.60 9.96
C ALA A 114 18.25 -6.19 9.49
N ILE A 115 17.83 -6.03 8.23
CA ILE A 115 17.32 -4.76 7.70
C ILE A 115 16.08 -4.30 8.47
N ALA A 116 15.13 -5.22 8.72
CA ALA A 116 13.94 -4.91 9.50
C ALA A 116 14.28 -4.54 10.95
N ALA A 117 15.24 -5.22 11.57
CA ALA A 117 15.72 -4.90 12.92
C ALA A 117 16.39 -3.52 12.98
N VAL A 118 17.23 -3.17 12.00
CA VAL A 118 17.81 -1.82 11.88
C VAL A 118 16.71 -0.78 11.65
N GLY A 119 15.73 -1.07 10.79
CA GLY A 119 14.58 -0.21 10.56
C GLY A 119 13.73 0.01 11.82
N LEU A 120 13.53 -1.03 12.63
CA LEU A 120 12.86 -0.95 13.93
C LEU A 120 13.67 -0.11 14.92
N ALA A 121 14.96 -0.37 15.04
CA ALA A 121 15.85 0.37 15.93
C ALA A 121 15.83 1.88 15.59
N LEU A 122 15.90 2.23 14.31
CA LEU A 122 15.80 3.63 13.86
C LEU A 122 14.48 4.27 14.29
N ARG A 123 13.35 3.57 14.10
CA ARG A 123 12.02 4.06 14.48
C ARG A 123 11.90 4.27 15.98
N VAL A 124 12.37 3.30 16.77
CA VAL A 124 12.37 3.38 18.23
C VAL A 124 13.25 4.54 18.72
N LEU A 125 14.47 4.66 18.18
CA LEU A 125 15.36 5.78 18.50
C LEU A 125 14.73 7.12 18.14
N PHE A 126 14.03 7.20 17.01
CA PHE A 126 13.32 8.41 16.61
C PHE A 126 12.16 8.75 17.56
N VAL A 127 11.36 7.76 17.99
CA VAL A 127 10.30 7.96 18.99
C VAL A 127 10.88 8.59 20.26
N PHE A 128 11.95 8.01 20.83
CA PHE A 128 12.59 8.54 22.04
C PHE A 128 13.31 9.87 21.83
N GLY A 129 13.99 10.06 20.69
CA GLY A 129 14.75 11.27 20.39
C GLY A 129 13.89 12.47 19.98
N SER A 130 12.65 12.24 19.58
CA SER A 130 11.77 13.31 19.09
C SER A 130 11.20 14.20 20.20
N GLY A 131 11.20 13.74 21.47
CA GLY A 131 10.72 14.51 22.62
C GLY A 131 9.26 14.99 22.50
N ARG A 132 8.46 14.39 21.60
CA ARG A 132 7.16 14.96 21.19
C ARG A 132 6.10 14.77 22.27
N THR A 133 5.61 15.89 22.78
CA THR A 133 4.29 16.01 23.42
C THR A 133 3.30 16.44 22.35
N PHE A 134 2.29 15.62 22.07
CA PHE A 134 1.24 15.99 21.12
C PHE A 134 0.31 17.02 21.72
N GLU A 135 -0.20 17.93 20.89
CA GLU A 135 -1.24 18.85 21.29
C GLU A 135 -2.54 18.10 21.59
N PHE A 136 -3.23 18.57 22.63
CA PHE A 136 -4.59 18.17 22.93
C PHE A 136 -5.48 18.54 21.74
N LEU A 137 -6.40 17.66 21.33
CA LEU A 137 -7.27 17.78 20.13
C LEU A 137 -6.65 17.43 18.75
N SER A 138 -5.45 16.82 18.71
CA SER A 138 -4.86 16.33 17.45
C SER A 138 -5.39 14.94 17.02
N ASP A 139 -5.34 14.62 15.72
CA ASP A 139 -5.67 13.28 15.19
C ASP A 139 -4.92 12.16 15.93
N ALA A 140 -3.66 12.42 16.31
CA ALA A 140 -2.83 11.48 17.07
C ALA A 140 -3.46 11.14 18.43
N PHE A 141 -3.96 12.15 19.14
CA PHE A 141 -4.63 11.96 20.42
C PHE A 141 -6.00 11.28 20.24
N TYR A 142 -6.70 11.56 19.14
CA TYR A 142 -7.95 10.87 18.77
C TYR A 142 -7.71 9.36 18.59
N PHE A 143 -6.66 8.95 17.88
CA PHE A 143 -6.34 7.53 17.73
C PHE A 143 -5.89 6.87 19.04
N HIS A 144 -5.09 7.58 19.84
CA HIS A 144 -4.63 7.11 21.14
C HIS A 144 -5.80 6.79 22.07
N LEU A 145 -6.64 7.79 22.33
CA LEU A 145 -7.80 7.66 23.21
C LEU A 145 -8.85 6.73 22.62
N GLY A 146 -9.04 6.73 21.29
CA GLY A 146 -9.98 5.82 20.64
C GLY A 146 -9.58 4.35 20.81
N GLY A 147 -8.28 4.05 20.78
CA GLY A 147 -7.76 2.71 21.09
C GLY A 147 -8.02 2.31 22.55
N GLN A 148 -7.84 3.23 23.50
CA GLN A 148 -8.15 3.01 24.91
C GLN A 148 -9.65 2.79 25.13
N ALA A 149 -10.50 3.68 24.61
CA ALA A 149 -11.96 3.57 24.71
C ALA A 149 -12.47 2.23 24.15
N LEU A 150 -11.88 1.75 23.06
CA LEU A 150 -12.21 0.45 22.51
C LEU A 150 -11.75 -0.71 23.41
N ALA A 151 -10.58 -0.60 24.05
CA ALA A 151 -10.09 -1.58 25.02
C ALA A 151 -10.92 -1.58 26.32
N ASP A 152 -11.44 -0.43 26.73
CA ASP A 152 -12.34 -0.25 27.88
C ASP A 152 -13.76 -0.77 27.61
N GLY A 153 -14.05 -1.21 26.38
CA GLY A 153 -15.34 -1.75 25.98
C GLY A 153 -16.39 -0.70 25.60
N ALA A 154 -16.01 0.58 25.48
CA ALA A 154 -16.91 1.64 25.04
C ALA A 154 -17.27 1.54 23.54
N GLY A 155 -16.49 0.78 22.76
CA GLY A 155 -16.66 0.64 21.32
C GLY A 155 -16.07 1.81 20.54
N PHE A 156 -16.63 2.11 19.37
CA PHE A 156 -16.16 3.21 18.50
C PHE A 156 -16.89 4.51 18.82
N VAL A 157 -16.37 5.24 19.80
CA VAL A 157 -16.95 6.50 20.30
C VAL A 157 -16.05 7.69 20.00
N ASP A 158 -16.60 8.90 20.14
CA ASP A 158 -15.79 10.11 20.15
C ASP A 158 -14.93 10.11 21.43
N PRO A 159 -13.60 10.01 21.32
CA PRO A 159 -12.73 9.87 22.48
C PRO A 159 -12.70 11.12 23.36
N TYR A 160 -12.90 12.32 22.79
CA TYR A 160 -12.88 13.56 23.56
C TYR A 160 -14.13 13.68 24.40
N ARG A 161 -15.30 13.35 23.83
CA ARG A 161 -16.56 13.30 24.56
C ARG A 161 -16.59 12.16 25.57
N TYR A 162 -16.00 11.00 25.23
CA TYR A 162 -15.86 9.89 26.15
C TYR A 162 -15.01 10.24 27.37
N ALA A 163 -13.90 10.96 27.18
CA ALA A 163 -13.09 11.47 28.29
C ALA A 163 -13.84 12.46 29.19
N ALA A 164 -14.87 13.14 28.66
CA ALA A 164 -15.78 13.99 29.41
C ALA A 164 -16.98 13.24 30.02
N GLY A 165 -17.06 11.91 29.87
CA GLY A 165 -18.12 11.06 30.42
C GLY A 165 -19.31 10.83 29.49
N GLU A 166 -19.23 11.22 28.22
CA GLU A 166 -20.31 11.11 27.25
C GLU A 166 -20.04 10.01 26.21
N LEU A 167 -21.00 9.09 26.05
CA LEU A 167 -20.93 8.02 25.06
C LEU A 167 -21.56 8.47 23.75
N VAL A 168 -20.74 9.01 22.84
CA VAL A 168 -21.18 9.45 21.52
C VAL A 168 -20.56 8.58 20.44
N PRO A 169 -21.36 7.84 19.63
CA PRO A 169 -20.83 7.05 18.52
C PRO A 169 -20.03 7.91 17.54
N ALA A 170 -18.83 7.44 17.16
CA ALA A 170 -18.02 8.13 16.17
C ALA A 170 -17.42 7.18 15.12
N ALA A 171 -17.28 7.71 13.91
CA ALA A 171 -16.68 7.03 12.77
C ALA A 171 -15.79 7.98 11.95
N GLY A 172 -15.15 8.96 12.62
CA GLY A 172 -14.29 9.95 11.93
C GLY A 172 -13.20 9.30 11.08
N HIS A 173 -12.76 8.10 11.47
CA HIS A 173 -11.78 7.30 10.74
C HIS A 173 -12.24 5.84 10.57
N PRO A 174 -11.74 5.14 9.55
CA PRO A 174 -11.88 3.69 9.44
C PRO A 174 -11.22 2.95 10.63
N PRO A 175 -11.65 1.72 10.96
CA PRO A 175 -11.46 1.14 12.28
C PRO A 175 -10.10 0.50 12.50
N LEU A 176 -9.37 0.10 11.44
CA LEU A 176 -8.28 -0.88 11.56
C LEU A 176 -7.13 -0.40 12.43
N TYR A 177 -6.80 0.90 12.39
CA TYR A 177 -5.72 1.44 13.22
C TYR A 177 -6.13 1.57 14.70
N GLN A 178 -7.38 1.97 14.98
CA GLN A 178 -7.89 2.00 16.37
C GLN A 178 -7.99 0.59 16.97
N VAL A 179 -8.48 -0.38 16.19
CA VAL A 179 -8.49 -1.80 16.59
C VAL A 179 -7.08 -2.29 16.89
N TYR A 180 -6.10 -1.89 16.09
CA TYR A 180 -4.70 -2.22 16.34
C TYR A 180 -4.18 -1.62 17.66
N LEU A 181 -4.48 -0.35 17.94
CA LEU A 181 -4.05 0.34 19.17
C LEU A 181 -4.81 -0.15 20.42
N ALA A 182 -6.01 -0.69 20.27
CA ALA A 182 -6.72 -1.33 21.37
C ALA A 182 -5.98 -2.59 21.88
N VAL A 183 -5.27 -3.33 21.02
CA VAL A 183 -4.54 -4.54 21.42
C VAL A 183 -3.52 -4.28 22.54
N PRO A 184 -2.54 -3.35 22.41
CA PRO A 184 -1.64 -3.04 23.53
C PRO A 184 -2.39 -2.50 24.75
N SER A 185 -3.46 -1.71 24.55
CA SER A 185 -4.28 -1.20 25.66
C SER A 185 -4.98 -2.29 26.47
N LEU A 186 -5.43 -3.38 25.84
CA LEU A 186 -5.96 -4.55 26.55
C LEU A 186 -4.94 -5.19 27.52
N PHE A 187 -3.65 -4.94 27.33
CA PHE A 187 -2.58 -5.39 28.23
C PHE A 187 -2.10 -4.30 29.21
N GLY A 188 -2.85 -3.19 29.34
CA GLY A 188 -2.51 -2.06 30.21
C GLY A 188 -1.40 -1.16 29.65
N LEU A 189 -1.07 -1.28 28.36
CA LEU A 189 -0.07 -0.45 27.70
C LEU A 189 -0.71 0.83 27.12
N ASP A 190 -1.23 1.66 28.01
CA ASP A 190 -2.10 2.81 27.70
C ASP A 190 -1.37 4.15 27.58
N SER A 191 -0.05 4.17 27.57
CA SER A 191 0.69 5.42 27.34
C SER A 191 0.76 5.77 25.85
N VAL A 192 0.82 7.07 25.53
CA VAL A 192 1.14 7.53 24.16
C VAL A 192 2.41 6.84 23.63
N ARG A 193 3.43 6.69 24.48
CA ARG A 193 4.69 6.04 24.10
C ARG A 193 4.52 4.56 23.77
N SER A 194 3.70 3.81 24.51
CA SER A 194 3.48 2.39 24.20
C SER A 194 2.74 2.21 22.88
N HIS A 195 1.79 3.09 22.57
CA HIS A 195 1.12 3.10 21.26
C HIS A 195 2.07 3.52 20.12
N GLN A 196 2.99 4.47 20.36
CA GLN A 196 4.03 4.82 19.38
C GLN A 196 4.96 3.62 19.12
N LEU A 197 5.43 2.97 20.19
CA LEU A 197 6.25 1.76 20.08
C LEU A 197 5.52 0.63 19.35
N ALA A 198 4.24 0.41 19.63
CA ALA A 198 3.41 -0.51 18.87
C ALA A 198 3.43 -0.13 17.38
N SER A 199 3.16 1.14 17.05
CA SER A 199 3.16 1.62 15.66
C SER A 199 4.51 1.39 14.94
N THR A 200 5.65 1.44 15.64
CA THR A 200 6.95 1.08 15.04
C THR A 200 7.04 -0.37 14.56
N LEU A 201 6.28 -1.29 15.17
CA LEU A 201 6.17 -2.69 14.73
C LEU A 201 5.45 -2.82 13.38
N LEU A 202 4.46 -1.95 13.12
CA LEU A 202 3.81 -1.87 11.80
C LEU A 202 4.83 -1.43 10.74
N GLY A 203 5.60 -0.38 11.03
CA GLY A 203 6.68 0.10 10.17
C GLY A 203 7.75 -0.96 9.89
N ALA A 204 8.19 -1.69 10.92
CA ALA A 204 9.16 -2.78 10.76
C ALA A 204 8.60 -3.95 9.93
N THR A 205 7.32 -4.29 10.12
CA THR A 205 6.64 -5.31 9.32
C THR A 205 6.51 -4.86 7.86
N MET A 206 6.19 -3.59 7.64
CA MET A 206 6.11 -3.00 6.30
C MET A 206 7.45 -3.12 5.55
N VAL A 207 8.59 -2.90 6.22
CA VAL A 207 9.94 -3.10 5.65
C VAL A 207 10.12 -4.52 5.11
N VAL A 208 9.70 -5.53 5.88
CA VAL A 208 9.76 -6.94 5.46
C VAL A 208 8.90 -7.15 4.21
N VAL A 209 7.65 -6.69 4.23
CA VAL A 209 6.72 -6.87 3.11
C VAL A 209 7.22 -6.17 1.85
N VAL A 210 7.74 -4.94 1.94
CA VAL A 210 8.37 -4.23 0.82
C VAL A 210 9.55 -5.03 0.25
N GLY A 211 10.38 -5.62 1.11
CA GLY A 211 11.46 -6.49 0.66
C GLY A 211 10.97 -7.75 -0.05
N LEU A 212 9.84 -8.32 0.37
CA LEU A 212 9.19 -9.44 -0.34
C LEU A 212 8.63 -9.03 -1.70
N VAL A 213 8.04 -7.84 -1.81
CA VAL A 213 7.57 -7.28 -3.10
C VAL A 213 8.74 -7.11 -4.06
N GLY A 214 9.82 -6.45 -3.63
CA GLY A 214 11.02 -6.28 -4.46
C GLY A 214 11.62 -7.61 -4.88
N ARG A 215 11.63 -8.61 -3.98
CA ARG A 215 12.08 -9.98 -4.31
C ARG A 215 11.21 -10.64 -5.37
N ARG A 216 9.89 -10.47 -5.29
CA ARG A 216 8.95 -11.02 -6.28
C ARG A 216 9.11 -10.38 -7.67
N LEU A 217 9.53 -9.12 -7.74
CA LEU A 217 9.66 -8.37 -8.99
C LEU A 217 11.00 -8.55 -9.71
N ALA A 218 12.11 -8.48 -8.98
CA ALA A 218 13.45 -8.45 -9.58
C ALA A 218 14.47 -9.34 -8.84
N GLY A 219 14.00 -10.20 -7.93
CA GLY A 219 14.82 -11.19 -7.24
C GLY A 219 15.46 -10.68 -5.96
N ARG A 220 16.32 -11.52 -5.36
CA ARG A 220 16.81 -11.35 -3.99
C ARG A 220 17.46 -9.98 -3.72
N ARG A 221 18.32 -9.51 -4.63
CA ARG A 221 19.04 -8.23 -4.48
C ARG A 221 18.07 -7.05 -4.46
N ALA A 222 17.15 -6.98 -5.41
CA ALA A 222 16.12 -5.94 -5.46
C ALA A 222 15.26 -5.93 -4.19
N GLY A 223 14.90 -7.10 -3.65
CA GLY A 223 14.16 -7.20 -2.40
C GLY A 223 14.92 -6.64 -1.19
N LEU A 224 16.21 -6.97 -1.06
CA LEU A 224 17.03 -6.42 0.04
C LEU A 224 17.20 -4.91 -0.09
N VAL A 225 17.44 -4.39 -1.30
CA VAL A 225 17.55 -2.94 -1.52
C VAL A 225 16.23 -2.24 -1.24
N ALA A 226 15.10 -2.77 -1.71
CA ALA A 226 13.77 -2.20 -1.45
C ALA A 226 13.47 -2.13 0.06
N GLY A 227 13.74 -3.22 0.79
CA GLY A 227 13.61 -3.25 2.24
C GLY A 227 14.53 -2.23 2.92
N ALA A 228 15.80 -2.12 2.49
CA ALA A 228 16.75 -1.17 3.05
C ALA A 228 16.31 0.28 2.82
N VAL A 229 15.83 0.61 1.61
CA VAL A 229 15.26 1.92 1.30
C VAL A 229 14.06 2.21 2.20
N ALA A 230 13.10 1.29 2.31
CA ALA A 230 11.93 1.48 3.17
C ALA A 230 12.28 1.60 4.67
N ALA A 231 13.38 0.96 5.11
CA ALA A 231 13.84 1.04 6.48
C ALA A 231 14.31 2.46 6.86
N VAL A 232 14.99 3.15 5.94
CA VAL A 232 15.64 4.45 6.20
C VAL A 232 14.89 5.65 5.59
N TYR A 233 13.88 5.44 4.75
CA TYR A 233 13.17 6.52 4.06
C TYR A 233 12.27 7.34 5.00
N PRO A 234 12.53 8.66 5.21
CA PRO A 234 11.83 9.46 6.21
C PRO A 234 10.33 9.59 6.03
N ASN A 235 9.82 9.67 4.80
CA ASN A 235 8.37 9.73 4.56
C ASN A 235 7.62 8.49 5.06
N LEU A 236 8.31 7.39 5.37
CA LEU A 236 7.71 6.18 5.95
C LEU A 236 7.88 6.13 7.47
N TRP A 237 9.09 6.33 8.01
CA TRP A 237 9.32 6.15 9.45
C TRP A 237 8.87 7.34 10.32
N ILE A 238 8.71 8.55 9.76
CA ILE A 238 8.19 9.71 10.52
C ILE A 238 6.79 9.40 11.06
N ASN A 239 5.97 8.72 10.26
CA ASN A 239 4.56 8.46 10.58
C ASN A 239 4.40 7.53 11.79
N ASP A 240 5.33 6.59 11.97
CA ASP A 240 5.33 5.63 13.08
C ASP A 240 5.39 6.36 14.44
N ALA A 241 6.12 7.48 14.51
CA ALA A 241 6.24 8.28 15.72
C ALA A 241 5.10 9.29 15.90
N MET A 242 4.27 9.51 14.89
CA MET A 242 3.16 10.48 14.95
C MET A 242 1.85 9.89 15.47
N LEU A 243 1.82 8.58 15.74
CA LEU A 243 0.62 7.87 16.15
C LEU A 243 -0.57 8.06 15.21
N MET A 244 -0.28 7.90 13.92
CA MET A 244 -1.28 8.07 12.89
C MET A 244 -1.47 6.83 12.02
N SER A 245 -2.65 6.78 11.39
CA SER A 245 -3.10 5.68 10.52
C SER A 245 -2.14 5.34 9.37
N GLU A 246 -1.28 6.28 8.97
CA GLU A 246 -0.30 6.13 7.89
C GLU A 246 0.66 4.96 8.12
N SER A 247 0.97 4.61 9.37
CA SER A 247 1.84 3.47 9.71
C SER A 247 1.19 2.14 9.30
N MET A 248 -0.09 1.98 9.66
CA MET A 248 -0.92 0.84 9.22
C MET A 248 -1.16 0.90 7.71
N TYR A 249 -1.33 2.11 7.16
CA TYR A 249 -1.61 2.29 5.75
C TYR A 249 -0.42 1.90 4.87
N ALA A 250 0.81 2.25 5.27
CA ALA A 250 2.01 1.83 4.57
C ALA A 250 2.14 0.30 4.52
N LEU A 251 1.86 -0.39 5.63
CA LEU A 251 1.86 -1.85 5.68
C LEU A 251 0.78 -2.46 4.77
N THR A 252 -0.46 -1.98 4.86
CA THR A 252 -1.57 -2.50 4.06
C THR A 252 -1.37 -2.23 2.56
N ILE A 253 -0.79 -1.09 2.17
CA ILE A 253 -0.40 -0.83 0.77
C ILE A 253 0.72 -1.77 0.33
N ALA A 254 1.73 -2.04 1.17
CA ALA A 254 2.76 -3.03 0.85
C ALA A 254 2.16 -4.42 0.63
N LEU A 255 1.15 -4.80 1.43
CA LEU A 255 0.38 -6.04 1.26
C LEU A 255 -0.45 -6.02 -0.03
N VAL A 256 -1.08 -4.90 -0.39
CA VAL A 256 -1.78 -4.73 -1.68
C VAL A 256 -0.81 -4.94 -2.84
N LEU A 257 0.37 -4.33 -2.82
CA LEU A 257 1.39 -4.53 -3.86
C LEU A 257 1.84 -6.00 -3.91
N TRP A 258 2.10 -6.61 -2.76
CA TRP A 258 2.46 -8.02 -2.68
C TRP A 258 1.37 -8.90 -3.28
N ALA A 259 0.11 -8.72 -2.87
CA ALA A 259 -1.04 -9.46 -3.35
C ALA A 259 -1.29 -9.24 -4.85
N ALA A 260 -1.19 -7.99 -5.34
CA ALA A 260 -1.43 -7.64 -6.73
C ALA A 260 -0.43 -8.34 -7.67
N TYR A 261 0.86 -8.32 -7.33
CA TYR A 261 1.85 -9.04 -8.12
C TYR A 261 1.75 -10.56 -7.96
N GLY A 262 1.30 -11.07 -6.83
CA GLY A 262 0.98 -12.49 -6.65
C GLY A 262 -0.19 -12.94 -7.53
N ALA A 263 -1.28 -12.17 -7.53
CA ALA A 263 -2.47 -12.39 -8.35
C ALA A 263 -2.15 -12.28 -9.85
N TRP A 264 -1.29 -11.34 -10.24
CA TRP A 264 -0.80 -11.22 -11.61
C TRP A 264 -0.04 -12.46 -12.08
N GLN A 265 0.82 -13.02 -11.23
CA GLN A 265 1.64 -14.19 -11.57
C GLN A 265 0.83 -15.48 -11.63
N ARG A 266 -0.15 -15.66 -10.73
CA ARG A 266 -0.94 -16.89 -10.63
C ARG A 266 -2.22 -16.89 -11.48
N ALA A 267 -2.80 -15.72 -11.73
CA ALA A 267 -4.07 -15.53 -12.44
C ALA A 267 -5.22 -16.44 -11.93
N ASP A 268 -5.26 -16.65 -10.60
CA ASP A 268 -6.20 -17.52 -9.92
C ASP A 268 -7.15 -16.79 -8.96
N THR A 269 -8.26 -17.45 -8.63
CA THR A 269 -9.29 -16.90 -7.72
C THR A 269 -8.76 -16.72 -6.32
N SER A 270 -7.83 -17.55 -5.87
CA SER A 270 -7.13 -17.37 -4.59
C SER A 270 -6.33 -16.07 -4.58
N GLY A 271 -5.54 -15.79 -5.63
CA GLY A 271 -4.83 -14.52 -5.76
C GLY A 271 -5.77 -13.32 -5.82
N ALA A 272 -6.89 -13.43 -6.54
CA ALA A 272 -7.92 -12.39 -6.58
C ALA A 272 -8.56 -12.15 -5.20
N ALA A 273 -8.88 -13.20 -4.46
CA ALA A 273 -9.40 -13.10 -3.10
C ALA A 273 -8.40 -12.41 -2.14
N VAL A 274 -7.12 -12.81 -2.18
CA VAL A 274 -6.07 -12.19 -1.36
C VAL A 274 -5.89 -10.71 -1.70
N LEU A 275 -5.95 -10.34 -2.99
CA LEU A 275 -5.90 -8.94 -3.42
C LEU A 275 -7.14 -8.15 -2.94
N GLY A 276 -8.34 -8.71 -3.06
CA GLY A 276 -9.56 -8.10 -2.54
C GLY A 276 -9.51 -7.85 -1.04
N ALA A 277 -9.07 -8.84 -0.27
CA ALA A 277 -8.87 -8.72 1.17
C ALA A 277 -7.81 -7.65 1.52
N ALA A 278 -6.68 -7.62 0.81
CA ALA A 278 -5.64 -6.60 1.03
C ALA A 278 -6.13 -5.17 0.76
N VAL A 279 -6.91 -4.97 -0.32
CA VAL A 279 -7.53 -3.67 -0.64
C VAL A 279 -8.56 -3.28 0.43
N ALA A 280 -9.36 -4.23 0.91
CA ALA A 280 -10.30 -3.98 2.00
C ALA A 280 -9.61 -3.59 3.31
N LEU A 281 -8.50 -4.24 3.68
CA LEU A 281 -7.71 -3.85 4.86
C LEU A 281 -7.11 -2.43 4.70
N ALA A 282 -6.65 -2.09 3.50
CA ALA A 282 -6.21 -0.73 3.21
C ALA A 282 -7.38 0.28 3.34
N ALA A 283 -8.58 -0.06 2.84
CA ALA A 283 -9.78 0.77 2.94
C ALA A 283 -10.30 0.93 4.37
N LEU A 284 -10.18 -0.12 5.18
CA LEU A 284 -10.46 -0.10 6.62
C LEU A 284 -9.38 0.62 7.45
N THR A 285 -8.28 1.04 6.81
CA THR A 285 -7.31 1.97 7.41
C THR A 285 -7.60 3.40 6.97
N ARG A 286 -7.76 3.60 5.65
CA ARG A 286 -8.01 4.90 5.03
C ARG A 286 -8.97 4.73 3.85
N ALA A 287 -10.11 5.42 3.90
CA ALA A 287 -11.28 5.13 3.06
C ALA A 287 -11.01 5.29 1.56
N GLU A 288 -10.10 6.18 1.15
CA GLU A 288 -9.74 6.40 -0.25
C GLU A 288 -9.15 5.16 -0.94
N ALA A 289 -8.61 4.21 -0.18
CA ALA A 289 -8.07 2.98 -0.74
C ALA A 289 -9.13 2.10 -1.42
N VAL A 290 -10.43 2.35 -1.16
CA VAL A 290 -11.54 1.73 -1.90
C VAL A 290 -11.43 1.98 -3.41
N LEU A 291 -10.82 3.10 -3.82
CA LEU A 291 -10.58 3.44 -5.22
C LEU A 291 -9.69 2.41 -5.91
N LEU A 292 -8.85 1.65 -5.19
CA LEU A 292 -8.03 0.58 -5.75
C LEU A 292 -8.87 -0.58 -6.30
N LEU A 293 -10.12 -0.76 -5.86
CA LEU A 293 -11.01 -1.72 -6.49
C LEU A 293 -11.27 -1.37 -7.96
N VAL A 294 -11.31 -0.09 -8.30
CA VAL A 294 -11.52 0.35 -9.69
C VAL A 294 -10.19 0.63 -10.38
N LEU A 295 -9.29 1.37 -9.74
CA LEU A 295 -8.02 1.81 -10.35
C LEU A 295 -6.95 0.72 -10.43
N LEU A 296 -7.03 -0.32 -9.60
CA LEU A 296 -6.09 -1.44 -9.60
C LEU A 296 -6.74 -2.75 -10.05
N VAL A 297 -7.78 -3.24 -9.36
CA VAL A 297 -8.32 -4.59 -9.58
C VAL A 297 -8.87 -4.75 -11.00
N VAL A 298 -9.69 -3.81 -11.46
CA VAL A 298 -10.29 -3.84 -12.82
C VAL A 298 -9.22 -3.85 -13.92
N PRO A 299 -8.28 -2.88 -14.00
CA PRO A 299 -7.26 -2.88 -15.05
C PRO A 299 -6.26 -4.04 -14.90
N LEU A 300 -5.92 -4.47 -13.68
CA LEU A 300 -4.97 -5.56 -13.48
C LEU A 300 -5.45 -6.86 -14.14
N PHE A 301 -6.71 -7.25 -13.89
CA PHE A 301 -7.29 -8.46 -14.50
C PHE A 301 -7.81 -8.22 -15.92
N GLY A 302 -8.35 -7.03 -16.20
CA GLY A 302 -8.85 -6.65 -17.51
C GLY A 302 -7.78 -6.69 -18.61
N LEU A 303 -6.57 -6.23 -18.28
CA LEU A 303 -5.43 -6.16 -19.22
C LEU A 303 -4.66 -7.49 -19.36
N MET A 304 -5.06 -8.56 -18.65
CA MET A 304 -4.48 -9.89 -18.86
C MET A 304 -4.84 -10.44 -20.24
N LYS A 305 -3.90 -10.41 -21.19
CA LYS A 305 -4.15 -10.86 -22.58
C LYS A 305 -4.41 -12.36 -22.69
N ALA A 306 -3.81 -13.18 -21.82
CA ALA A 306 -3.87 -14.64 -21.89
C ALA A 306 -5.16 -15.27 -21.35
N GLN A 307 -6.12 -14.47 -20.88
CA GLN A 307 -7.31 -14.96 -20.17
C GLN A 307 -8.59 -14.66 -20.96
N ALA A 308 -9.51 -15.62 -21.02
CA ALA A 308 -10.84 -15.42 -21.60
C ALA A 308 -11.66 -14.42 -20.77
N LEU A 309 -12.60 -13.70 -21.41
CA LEU A 309 -13.43 -12.67 -20.75
C LEU A 309 -14.13 -13.22 -19.50
N ARG A 310 -14.72 -14.43 -19.57
CA ARG A 310 -15.35 -15.09 -18.43
C ARG A 310 -14.40 -15.22 -17.23
N ARG A 311 -13.14 -15.58 -17.47
CA ARG A 311 -12.14 -15.71 -16.39
C ARG A 311 -11.81 -14.35 -15.79
N LYS A 312 -11.66 -13.30 -16.61
CA LYS A 312 -11.44 -11.93 -16.11
C LYS A 312 -12.57 -11.46 -15.21
N VAL A 313 -13.82 -11.68 -15.63
CA VAL A 313 -15.03 -11.35 -14.85
C VAL A 313 -15.04 -12.12 -13.52
N VAL A 314 -14.69 -13.42 -13.52
CA VAL A 314 -14.60 -14.22 -12.29
C VAL A 314 -13.51 -13.67 -11.35
N LEU A 315 -12.34 -13.29 -11.86
CA LEU A 315 -11.26 -12.74 -11.02
C LEU A 315 -11.64 -11.38 -10.42
N VAL A 316 -12.17 -10.46 -11.24
CA VAL A 316 -12.67 -9.16 -10.75
C VAL A 316 -13.79 -9.36 -9.74
N GLY A 317 -14.80 -10.18 -10.08
CA GLY A 317 -15.93 -10.48 -9.20
C GLY A 317 -15.49 -11.11 -7.88
N THR A 318 -14.51 -12.02 -7.88
CA THR A 318 -13.96 -12.62 -6.66
C THR A 318 -13.27 -11.58 -5.79
N ALA A 319 -12.42 -10.73 -6.36
CA ALA A 319 -11.73 -9.69 -5.61
C ALA A 319 -12.72 -8.67 -5.01
N LEU A 320 -13.72 -8.25 -5.78
CA LEU A 320 -14.78 -7.35 -5.30
C LEU A 320 -15.62 -7.99 -4.21
N ALA A 321 -16.08 -9.23 -4.39
CA ALA A 321 -16.89 -9.95 -3.41
C ALA A 321 -16.15 -10.11 -2.08
N VAL A 322 -14.87 -10.48 -2.11
CA VAL A 322 -14.05 -10.61 -0.89
C VAL A 322 -13.81 -9.25 -0.24
N ALA A 323 -13.52 -8.22 -1.03
CA ALA A 323 -13.32 -6.87 -0.48
C ALA A 323 -14.59 -6.37 0.24
N LEU A 324 -15.76 -6.53 -0.39
CA LEU A 324 -17.05 -6.19 0.21
C LEU A 324 -17.33 -7.00 1.47
N ALA A 325 -17.08 -8.32 1.45
CA ALA A 325 -17.29 -9.18 2.61
C ALA A 325 -16.41 -8.78 3.81
N VAL A 326 -15.16 -8.36 3.58
CA VAL A 326 -14.25 -7.90 4.64
C VAL A 326 -14.66 -6.52 5.18
N MET A 327 -15.17 -5.63 4.34
CA MET A 327 -15.63 -4.30 4.77
C MET A 327 -17.04 -4.33 5.40
N ALA A 328 -17.85 -5.34 5.07
CA ALA A 328 -19.26 -5.42 5.45
C ALA A 328 -19.53 -5.30 6.96
N PRO A 329 -18.76 -5.90 7.87
CA PRO A 329 -19.01 -5.76 9.31
C PRO A 329 -18.94 -4.31 9.79
N TRP A 330 -17.93 -3.56 9.33
CA TRP A 330 -17.77 -2.15 9.70
C TRP A 330 -18.86 -1.27 9.08
N VAL A 331 -19.14 -1.48 7.79
CA VAL A 331 -20.19 -0.74 7.08
C VAL A 331 -21.56 -1.00 7.70
N GLY A 332 -21.90 -2.27 7.95
CA GLY A 332 -23.15 -2.65 8.61
C GLY A 332 -23.26 -2.06 10.01
N TYR A 333 -22.18 -2.10 10.80
CA TYR A 333 -22.12 -1.50 12.13
C TYR A 333 -22.36 0.02 12.12
N ASN A 334 -21.86 0.74 11.12
CA ASN A 334 -22.11 2.17 10.98
C ASN A 334 -23.52 2.49 10.51
N LEU A 335 -24.06 1.73 9.55
CA LEU A 335 -25.39 1.97 9.00
C LEU A 335 -26.54 1.84 10.02
N ILE A 336 -26.33 1.12 11.11
CA ILE A 336 -27.35 0.92 12.15
C ILE A 336 -27.28 1.92 13.31
N ARG A 337 -26.19 2.69 13.44
CA ARG A 337 -25.91 3.51 14.64
C ARG A 337 -25.91 5.02 14.41
N PHE A 338 -25.95 5.45 13.15
CA PHE A 338 -25.93 6.85 12.75
C PHE A 338 -27.25 7.26 12.11
N ASP A 339 -27.64 8.51 12.32
CA ASP A 339 -28.85 9.12 11.77
C ASP A 339 -28.80 9.21 10.23
N ARG A 340 -27.61 9.43 9.67
CA ARG A 340 -27.33 9.44 8.23
C ARG A 340 -26.42 8.27 7.83
N PRO A 341 -26.55 7.74 6.60
CA PRO A 341 -25.72 6.62 6.16
C PRO A 341 -24.22 6.93 6.18
N VAL A 342 -23.49 6.32 7.11
CA VAL A 342 -22.02 6.34 7.15
C VAL A 342 -21.50 4.98 6.69
N LEU A 343 -20.66 4.98 5.64
CA LEU A 343 -20.05 3.74 5.14
C LEU A 343 -18.72 3.47 5.85
N LEU A 344 -17.60 3.95 5.28
CA LEU A 344 -16.27 3.70 5.82
C LEU A 344 -15.85 4.73 6.88
N SER A 345 -16.25 6.00 6.75
CA SER A 345 -15.93 7.05 7.71
C SER A 345 -16.83 8.27 7.54
N SER A 346 -17.06 9.01 8.63
CA SER A 346 -17.78 10.28 8.67
C SER A 346 -16.87 11.52 8.57
N GLY A 347 -15.61 11.36 8.17
CA GLY A 347 -14.65 12.49 8.05
C GLY A 347 -14.68 13.22 6.70
N ALA A 348 -15.30 12.66 5.66
CA ALA A 348 -15.19 13.17 4.29
C ALA A 348 -15.77 14.58 4.12
N GLY A 349 -16.92 14.89 4.76
CA GLY A 349 -17.52 16.22 4.75
C GLY A 349 -16.62 17.27 5.38
N HIS A 350 -16.03 16.99 6.54
CA HIS A 350 -15.07 17.91 7.19
C HIS A 350 -13.84 18.14 6.33
N VAL A 351 -13.31 17.10 5.69
CA VAL A 351 -12.19 17.23 4.73
C VAL A 351 -12.57 18.16 3.58
N LEU A 352 -13.82 18.09 3.10
CA LEU A 352 -14.29 18.96 2.03
C LEU A 352 -14.47 20.40 2.51
N ALA A 353 -15.12 20.64 3.65
CA ALA A 353 -15.26 21.99 4.22
C ALA A 353 -13.90 22.64 4.47
N ALA A 354 -12.99 21.95 5.16
CA ALA A 354 -11.65 22.44 5.48
C ALA A 354 -10.79 22.73 4.24
N ALA A 355 -11.12 22.14 3.08
CA ALA A 355 -10.43 22.35 1.82
C ALA A 355 -11.05 23.45 0.96
N ASN A 356 -12.29 23.86 1.23
CA ASN A 356 -13.09 24.74 0.39
C ASN A 356 -13.60 25.94 1.18
N CYS A 357 -12.70 26.90 1.40
CA CYS A 357 -12.94 28.17 2.05
C CYS A 357 -11.95 29.23 1.54
N ASP A 358 -12.15 30.50 1.89
CA ASP A 358 -11.36 31.63 1.37
C ASP A 358 -9.84 31.44 1.59
N GLN A 359 -9.45 30.90 2.74
CA GLN A 359 -8.05 30.68 3.10
C GLN A 359 -7.36 29.63 2.21
N THR A 360 -8.10 28.66 1.68
CA THR A 360 -7.57 27.54 0.89
C THR A 360 -7.83 27.66 -0.61
N TYR A 361 -8.68 28.62 -1.00
CA TYR A 361 -8.95 29.00 -2.40
C TYR A 361 -8.08 30.16 -2.88
N SER A 362 -7.56 30.95 -1.94
CA SER A 362 -6.69 32.08 -2.23
C SER A 362 -5.57 32.20 -1.18
N GLY A 363 -4.69 33.19 -1.33
CA GLY A 363 -3.69 33.51 -0.30
C GLY A 363 -2.60 32.44 -0.10
N ASN A 364 -2.16 32.29 1.15
CA ASN A 364 -0.97 31.49 1.48
C ASN A 364 -1.23 29.99 1.57
N LEU A 365 -2.46 29.56 1.90
CA LEU A 365 -2.82 28.15 2.04
C LEU A 365 -3.53 27.59 0.80
N LEU A 366 -3.42 28.27 -0.35
CA LEU A 366 -3.98 27.81 -1.63
C LEU A 366 -3.69 26.32 -1.88
N GLY A 367 -4.73 25.49 -1.97
CA GLY A 367 -4.64 24.04 -2.19
C GLY A 367 -4.21 23.19 -1.00
N TYR A 368 -4.12 23.78 0.19
CA TYR A 368 -3.94 23.11 1.49
C TYR A 368 -5.30 23.00 2.22
N TRP A 369 -5.29 22.81 3.54
CA TRP A 369 -6.47 22.77 4.40
C TRP A 369 -6.33 23.80 5.54
N SER A 370 -7.43 24.17 6.18
CA SER A 370 -7.40 25.03 7.36
C SER A 370 -8.40 24.58 8.43
N GLN A 371 -7.98 24.60 9.69
CA GLN A 371 -8.86 24.37 10.85
C GLN A 371 -9.84 25.53 11.04
N ASP A 372 -9.45 26.76 10.68
CA ASP A 372 -10.30 27.95 10.81
C ASP A 372 -11.62 27.79 10.05
N CYS A 373 -11.58 27.00 8.96
CA CYS A 373 -12.73 26.71 8.10
C CYS A 373 -13.69 25.66 8.68
N LEU A 374 -13.40 25.13 9.87
CA LEU A 374 -14.26 24.18 10.58
C LEU A 374 -14.97 24.80 11.79
N PHE A 375 -14.67 26.07 12.14
CA PHE A 375 -15.32 26.77 13.24
C PHE A 375 -16.63 27.44 12.79
N GLY A 376 -17.65 26.62 12.55
CA GLY A 376 -19.06 27.04 12.50
C GLY A 376 -19.81 26.57 13.74
N GLU A 377 -21.06 27.01 13.92
CA GLU A 377 -21.92 26.39 14.93
C GLU A 377 -22.12 24.90 14.57
N PRO A 378 -21.76 23.96 15.48
CA PRO A 378 -21.93 22.56 15.20
C PRO A 378 -23.41 22.26 14.99
N ALA A 379 -23.73 21.58 13.88
CA ALA A 379 -25.10 21.16 13.63
C ALA A 379 -25.63 20.34 14.82
N GLN A 380 -26.90 20.51 15.20
CA GLN A 380 -27.47 19.63 16.23
C GLN A 380 -27.62 18.21 15.67
N GLY A 381 -27.10 17.22 16.39
CA GLY A 381 -27.18 15.80 15.99
C GLY A 381 -25.88 15.02 16.23
N ASP A 382 -25.80 13.83 15.64
CA ASP A 382 -24.63 12.96 15.70
C ASP A 382 -23.54 13.34 14.65
N HIS A 383 -22.42 12.63 14.67
CA HIS A 383 -21.31 12.85 13.72
C HIS A 383 -21.71 12.71 12.25
N SER A 384 -22.75 11.94 11.93
CA SER A 384 -23.22 11.78 10.55
C SER A 384 -23.99 13.01 10.06
N VAL A 385 -24.68 13.71 10.97
CA VAL A 385 -25.31 15.00 10.68
C VAL A 385 -24.26 16.09 10.50
N TRP A 386 -23.22 16.10 11.36
CA TRP A 386 -22.09 17.04 11.24
C TRP A 386 -21.35 16.88 9.92
N GLU A 387 -21.09 15.63 9.53
CA GLU A 387 -20.47 15.30 8.26
C GLU A 387 -21.29 15.80 7.07
N ALA A 388 -22.60 15.56 7.08
CA ALA A 388 -23.49 15.96 5.98
C ALA A 388 -23.58 17.49 5.86
N ALA A 389 -23.62 18.21 6.99
CA ALA A 389 -23.61 19.67 7.02
C ALA A 389 -22.30 20.25 6.46
N ALA A 390 -21.15 19.77 6.96
CA ALA A 390 -19.83 20.20 6.47
C ALA A 390 -19.63 19.88 4.98
N ARG A 391 -20.13 18.72 4.52
CA ARG A 391 -20.11 18.36 3.11
C ARG A 391 -20.92 19.35 2.27
N ALA A 392 -22.13 19.69 2.72
CA ALA A 392 -22.99 20.64 2.02
C ALA A 392 -22.32 22.01 1.90
N GLU A 393 -21.73 22.51 2.99
CA GLU A 393 -20.98 23.77 3.02
C GLU A 393 -19.80 23.75 2.04
N GLY A 394 -18.97 22.71 2.06
CA GLY A 394 -17.84 22.58 1.15
C GLY A 394 -18.25 22.50 -0.32
N ILE A 395 -19.36 21.80 -0.63
CA ILE A 395 -19.91 21.74 -2.00
C ILE A 395 -20.46 23.10 -2.42
N ASP A 396 -21.22 23.78 -1.57
CA ASP A 396 -21.79 25.09 -1.85
C ASP A 396 -20.69 26.11 -2.18
N TYR A 397 -19.64 26.13 -1.35
CA TYR A 397 -18.46 26.96 -1.58
C TYR A 397 -17.80 26.64 -2.93
N MET A 398 -17.58 25.35 -3.25
CA MET A 398 -17.04 24.92 -4.55
C MET A 398 -17.90 25.39 -5.73
N THR A 399 -19.23 25.26 -5.61
CA THR A 399 -20.16 25.63 -6.68
C THR A 399 -20.26 27.13 -6.90
N THR A 400 -20.05 27.93 -5.85
CA THR A 400 -20.00 29.39 -5.94
C THR A 400 -18.69 29.89 -6.55
N HIS A 401 -17.59 29.10 -6.41
CA HIS A 401 -16.24 29.47 -6.86
C HIS A 401 -15.72 28.58 -8.01
N LEU A 402 -16.61 28.09 -8.89
CA LEU A 402 -16.25 27.15 -9.98
C LEU A 402 -15.12 27.65 -10.89
N GLY A 403 -14.97 28.97 -11.06
CA GLY A 403 -13.89 29.57 -11.85
C GLY A 403 -12.49 29.36 -11.25
N GLU A 404 -12.40 29.22 -9.93
CA GLU A 404 -11.12 29.07 -9.20
C GLU A 404 -10.73 27.60 -9.01
N VAL A 405 -11.72 26.69 -9.03
CA VAL A 405 -11.53 25.24 -8.83
C VAL A 405 -10.38 24.67 -9.67
N PRO A 406 -10.18 24.98 -10.97
CA PRO A 406 -9.06 24.45 -11.73
C PRO A 406 -7.68 24.82 -11.14
N VAL A 407 -7.51 26.07 -10.70
CA VAL A 407 -6.25 26.54 -10.10
C VAL A 407 -6.05 25.89 -8.74
N VAL A 408 -7.11 25.79 -7.94
CA VAL A 408 -7.07 25.12 -6.63
C VAL A 408 -6.71 23.65 -6.78
N VAL A 409 -7.32 22.93 -7.72
CA VAL A 409 -7.01 21.51 -8.01
C VAL A 409 -5.56 21.34 -8.44
N LEU A 410 -5.05 22.20 -9.33
CA LEU A 410 -3.64 22.18 -9.73
C LEU A 410 -2.70 22.46 -8.55
N ALA A 411 -3.06 23.39 -7.66
CA ALA A 411 -2.30 23.65 -6.45
C ALA A 411 -2.32 22.46 -5.48
N ARG A 412 -3.48 21.81 -5.28
CA ARG A 412 -3.61 20.60 -4.43
C ARG A 412 -2.75 19.46 -4.95
N VAL A 413 -2.85 19.15 -6.25
CA VAL A 413 -2.01 18.13 -6.90
C VAL A 413 -0.53 18.54 -6.83
N GLY A 414 -0.22 19.81 -7.09
CA GLY A 414 1.12 20.36 -7.00
C GLY A 414 1.72 20.21 -5.60
N ARG A 415 0.95 20.44 -4.53
CA ARG A 415 1.43 20.24 -3.15
C ARG A 415 1.67 18.78 -2.82
N LEU A 416 0.75 17.88 -3.20
CA LEU A 416 0.92 16.43 -3.01
C LEU A 416 2.24 15.93 -3.62
N TRP A 417 2.54 16.37 -4.85
CA TRP A 417 3.75 15.99 -5.57
C TRP A 417 4.97 16.86 -5.24
N GLU A 418 4.86 17.78 -4.27
CA GLU A 418 5.92 18.72 -3.87
C GLU A 418 6.44 19.56 -5.06
N LEU A 419 5.57 19.89 -6.00
CA LEU A 419 5.83 20.74 -7.18
C LEU A 419 5.32 22.17 -6.99
N TYR A 420 4.44 22.40 -6.00
CA TYR A 420 3.89 23.71 -5.66
C TYR A 420 4.25 24.09 -4.23
N ARG A 421 4.99 25.21 -4.08
CA ARG A 421 5.48 25.76 -2.79
C ARG A 421 6.06 24.70 -1.84
N PRO A 422 7.04 23.86 -2.26
CA PRO A 422 7.55 22.76 -1.43
C PRO A 422 8.22 23.22 -0.12
N LEU A 423 8.88 24.38 -0.12
CA LEU A 423 9.48 24.92 1.11
C LEU A 423 8.41 25.31 2.15
N GLN A 424 7.29 25.88 1.69
CA GLN A 424 6.14 26.12 2.55
C GLN A 424 5.51 24.80 3.00
N GLY A 425 5.43 23.80 2.11
CA GLY A 425 4.95 22.45 2.44
C GLY A 425 5.75 21.80 3.56
N VAL A 426 7.08 22.01 3.58
CA VAL A 426 7.96 21.57 4.67
C VAL A 426 7.63 22.27 5.99
N GLU A 427 7.39 23.57 5.98
CA GLU A 427 7.02 24.32 7.19
C GLU A 427 5.66 23.88 7.72
N LEU A 428 4.64 23.80 6.86
CA LEU A 428 3.30 23.31 7.22
C LEU A 428 3.37 21.88 7.77
N SER A 429 4.09 20.99 7.10
CA SER A 429 4.30 19.62 7.59
C SER A 429 5.06 19.58 8.92
N ALA A 430 6.07 20.43 9.09
CA ALA A 430 6.89 20.43 10.30
C ALA A 430 6.12 20.91 11.53
N TYR A 431 5.31 21.97 11.36
CA TYR A 431 4.65 22.68 12.46
C TYR A 431 3.17 22.29 12.59
N ALA A 432 2.37 22.36 11.52
CA ALA A 432 0.94 22.05 11.57
C ALA A 432 0.67 20.54 11.64
N GLU A 433 1.51 19.70 11.01
CA GLU A 433 1.42 18.24 11.13
C GLU A 433 2.38 17.67 12.20
N HIS A 434 3.11 18.52 12.94
CA HIS A 434 4.10 18.12 13.95
C HIS A 434 5.12 17.07 13.48
N ARG A 435 5.50 17.09 12.19
CA ARG A 435 6.47 16.14 11.61
C ARG A 435 7.92 16.47 11.97
N GLY A 436 8.17 17.67 12.49
CA GLY A 436 9.49 18.19 12.82
C GLY A 436 10.26 18.67 11.58
N LEU A 437 11.06 19.72 11.74
CA LEU A 437 11.67 20.42 10.60
C LEU A 437 12.77 19.61 9.89
N TRP A 438 13.77 19.11 10.65
CA TRP A 438 14.88 18.35 10.07
C TRP A 438 14.43 17.05 9.36
N PRO A 439 13.53 16.21 9.92
CA PRO A 439 13.17 14.97 9.25
C PRO A 439 12.31 15.25 8.02
N THR A 440 11.49 16.31 8.03
CA THR A 440 10.68 16.74 6.87
C THR A 440 11.55 17.28 5.74
N ARG A 441 12.60 18.06 6.03
CA ARG A 441 13.58 18.49 5.02
C ARG A 441 14.30 17.30 4.38
N LEU A 442 14.73 16.34 5.20
CA LEU A 442 15.34 15.11 4.71
C LEU A 442 14.34 14.29 3.89
N ALA A 443 13.07 14.25 4.30
CA ALA A 443 11.99 13.58 3.58
C ALA A 443 11.77 14.18 2.19
N LEU A 444 11.82 15.50 2.04
CA LEU A 444 11.67 16.18 0.76
C LEU A 444 12.83 15.84 -0.20
N VAL A 445 14.07 15.95 0.27
CA VAL A 445 15.25 15.66 -0.56
C VAL A 445 15.28 14.19 -0.96
N SER A 446 15.07 13.29 -0.01
CA SER A 446 15.03 11.85 -0.28
C SER A 446 13.89 11.46 -1.21
N TYR A 447 12.73 12.14 -1.12
CA TYR A 447 11.63 11.97 -2.05
C TYR A 447 12.03 12.28 -3.49
N TYR A 448 12.65 13.44 -3.78
CA TYR A 448 13.04 13.77 -5.15
C TYR A 448 14.06 12.78 -5.73
N VAL A 449 15.02 12.33 -4.91
CA VAL A 449 15.98 11.29 -5.31
C VAL A 449 15.25 9.99 -5.63
N LEU A 450 14.35 9.54 -4.76
CA LEU A 450 13.58 8.31 -4.96
C LEU A 450 12.59 8.42 -6.12
N LEU A 451 12.06 9.61 -6.41
CA LEU A 451 11.18 9.84 -7.55
C LEU A 451 11.92 9.58 -8.87
N LEU A 452 13.16 10.09 -9.00
CA LEU A 452 13.99 9.87 -10.19
C LEU A 452 14.40 8.41 -10.34
N ILE A 453 14.90 7.80 -9.26
CA ILE A 453 15.29 6.37 -9.25
C ILE A 453 14.06 5.49 -9.50
N GLY A 454 12.93 5.81 -8.89
CA GLY A 454 11.67 5.10 -9.01
C GLY A 454 11.09 5.17 -10.43
N ALA A 455 11.17 6.33 -11.09
CA ALA A 455 10.80 6.49 -12.48
C ALA A 455 11.63 5.57 -13.40
N TYR A 456 12.95 5.49 -13.19
CA TYR A 456 13.78 4.51 -13.90
C TYR A 456 13.36 3.07 -13.60
N GLY A 457 13.10 2.73 -12.33
CA GLY A 457 12.59 1.41 -11.93
C GLY A 457 11.27 1.04 -12.61
N LEU A 458 10.37 2.01 -12.79
CA LEU A 458 9.09 1.83 -13.48
C LEU A 458 9.30 1.55 -14.97
N VAL A 459 10.20 2.30 -15.63
CA VAL A 459 10.61 2.06 -17.02
C VAL A 459 11.22 0.67 -17.18
N VAL A 460 12.02 0.21 -16.21
CA VAL A 460 12.58 -1.15 -16.21
C VAL A 460 11.48 -2.20 -16.13
N LEU A 461 10.49 -2.05 -15.24
CA LEU A 461 9.36 -2.99 -15.17
C LEU A 461 8.58 -3.03 -16.49
N TRP A 462 8.30 -1.86 -17.07
CA TRP A 462 7.60 -1.75 -18.35
C TRP A 462 8.37 -2.43 -19.49
N ARG A 463 9.69 -2.23 -19.57
CA ARG A 463 10.56 -2.89 -20.56
C ARG A 463 10.62 -4.40 -20.36
N ARG A 464 10.63 -4.87 -19.10
CA ARG A 464 10.58 -6.30 -18.73
C ARG A 464 9.19 -6.93 -18.90
N LYS A 465 8.19 -6.19 -19.41
CA LYS A 465 6.80 -6.63 -19.58
C LYS A 465 6.13 -7.09 -18.27
N VAL A 466 6.63 -6.60 -17.13
CA VAL A 466 5.96 -6.73 -15.84
C VAL A 466 4.90 -5.64 -15.76
N THR A 467 3.72 -5.97 -15.23
CA THR A 467 2.63 -4.99 -15.14
C THR A 467 3.01 -3.79 -14.27
N VAL A 468 2.77 -2.58 -14.78
CA VAL A 468 2.96 -1.32 -14.05
C VAL A 468 1.67 -0.83 -13.39
N VAL A 469 0.54 -1.52 -13.63
CA VAL A 469 -0.78 -1.14 -13.12
C VAL A 469 -0.79 -0.90 -11.61
N PRO A 470 -0.17 -1.75 -10.75
CA PRO A 470 -0.13 -1.46 -9.32
C PRO A 470 0.47 -0.10 -8.98
N MET A 471 1.59 0.28 -9.61
CA MET A 471 2.27 1.54 -9.34
C MET A 471 1.48 2.74 -9.85
N VAL A 472 0.94 2.63 -11.07
CA VAL A 472 0.12 3.68 -11.68
C VAL A 472 -1.19 3.88 -10.91
N ALA A 473 -1.81 2.80 -10.43
CA ALA A 473 -3.03 2.86 -9.64
C ALA A 473 -2.82 3.60 -8.31
N LEU A 474 -1.70 3.38 -7.62
CA LEU A 474 -1.36 4.13 -6.40
C LEU A 474 -1.19 5.62 -6.71
N ALA A 475 -0.45 5.97 -7.77
CA ALA A 475 -0.26 7.36 -8.18
C ALA A 475 -1.56 8.05 -8.60
N ALA A 476 -2.41 7.35 -9.37
CA ALA A 476 -3.71 7.83 -9.79
C ALA A 476 -4.66 8.06 -8.60
N MET A 477 -4.68 7.11 -7.66
CA MET A 477 -5.49 7.21 -6.45
C MET A 477 -5.10 8.44 -5.62
N VAL A 478 -3.82 8.58 -5.24
CA VAL A 478 -3.41 9.72 -4.39
C VAL A 478 -3.60 11.06 -5.09
N THR A 479 -3.40 11.11 -6.42
CA THR A 479 -3.62 12.33 -7.21
C THR A 479 -5.10 12.70 -7.25
N PHE A 480 -5.97 11.72 -7.48
CA PHE A 480 -7.42 11.95 -7.45
C PHE A 480 -7.88 12.38 -6.06
N THR A 481 -7.41 11.72 -5.00
CA THR A 481 -7.70 12.09 -3.62
C THR A 481 -7.30 13.52 -3.34
N ALA A 482 -6.08 13.94 -3.71
CA ALA A 482 -5.65 15.33 -3.51
C ALA A 482 -6.46 16.33 -4.32
N ALA A 483 -6.83 15.99 -5.56
CA ALA A 483 -7.65 16.87 -6.40
C ALA A 483 -9.02 17.17 -5.76
N VAL A 484 -9.69 16.15 -5.21
CA VAL A 484 -11.01 16.31 -4.60
C VAL A 484 -10.98 16.82 -3.15
N SER A 485 -9.88 16.59 -2.43
CA SER A 485 -9.70 17.03 -1.04
C SER A 485 -8.70 18.18 -0.95
N PHE A 486 -7.46 17.91 -0.50
CA PHE A 486 -6.39 18.88 -0.42
C PHE A 486 -5.02 18.19 -0.62
N GLY A 487 -3.98 18.99 -0.89
CA GLY A 487 -2.64 18.48 -1.14
C GLY A 487 -1.74 18.51 0.09
N ILE A 488 -1.50 17.34 0.71
CA ILE A 488 -0.49 17.17 1.76
C ILE A 488 0.44 15.99 1.49
N THR A 489 1.70 16.11 1.93
CA THR A 489 2.73 15.08 1.75
C THR A 489 2.34 13.75 2.41
N ARG A 490 1.63 13.81 3.54
CA ARG A 490 1.15 12.63 4.29
C ARG A 490 0.24 11.71 3.46
N TYR A 491 -0.55 12.25 2.54
CA TYR A 491 -1.46 11.45 1.69
C TYR A 491 -0.73 10.69 0.57
N ARG A 492 0.57 10.96 0.36
CA ARG A 492 1.38 10.30 -0.65
C ARG A 492 1.96 8.94 -0.22
N VAL A 493 1.77 8.53 1.05
CA VAL A 493 2.29 7.26 1.61
C VAL A 493 2.18 6.05 0.66
N PRO A 494 1.06 5.82 -0.06
CA PRO A 494 1.00 4.71 -1.02
C PRO A 494 2.08 4.75 -2.10
N VAL A 495 2.31 5.92 -2.69
CA VAL A 495 3.34 6.13 -3.70
C VAL A 495 4.72 5.99 -3.07
N ASP A 496 4.93 6.49 -1.85
CA ASP A 496 6.21 6.35 -1.13
C ASP A 496 6.61 4.89 -0.90
N VAL A 497 5.65 4.02 -0.57
CA VAL A 497 5.86 2.56 -0.51
C VAL A 497 6.22 2.00 -1.90
N GLY A 498 5.52 2.42 -2.95
CA GLY A 498 5.81 2.04 -4.33
C GLY A 498 7.21 2.47 -4.79
N LEU A 499 7.64 3.69 -4.44
CA LEU A 499 8.96 4.23 -4.77
C LEU A 499 10.08 3.42 -4.12
N ALA A 500 9.92 2.97 -2.87
CA ALA A 500 10.89 2.08 -2.22
C ALA A 500 11.06 0.75 -2.98
N VAL A 501 9.96 0.16 -3.44
CA VAL A 501 9.97 -1.05 -4.29
C VAL A 501 10.67 -0.78 -5.61
N LEU A 502 10.30 0.30 -6.31
CA LEU A 502 10.85 0.67 -7.61
C LEU A 502 12.35 0.99 -7.52
N ALA A 503 12.80 1.60 -6.42
CA ALA A 503 14.21 1.83 -6.16
C ALA A 503 15.00 0.53 -6.08
N GLY A 504 14.45 -0.51 -5.44
CA GLY A 504 15.06 -1.84 -5.43
C GLY A 504 15.21 -2.43 -6.84
N VAL A 505 14.20 -2.26 -7.69
CA VAL A 505 14.24 -2.72 -9.10
C VAL A 505 15.27 -1.95 -9.92
N ALA A 506 15.31 -0.63 -9.76
CA ALA A 506 16.24 0.27 -10.43
C ALA A 506 17.71 -0.08 -10.11
N VAL A 507 18.04 -0.21 -8.82
CA VAL A 507 19.40 -0.53 -8.37
C VAL A 507 19.82 -1.92 -8.82
N ASP A 508 18.94 -2.93 -8.76
CA ASP A 508 19.26 -4.27 -9.28
C ASP A 508 19.56 -4.25 -10.78
N GLN A 509 18.77 -3.53 -11.58
CA GLN A 509 19.02 -3.40 -13.01
C GLN A 509 20.35 -2.69 -13.30
N TRP A 510 20.62 -1.61 -12.59
CA TRP A 510 21.85 -0.84 -12.78
C TRP A 510 23.10 -1.68 -12.46
N LEU A 511 23.07 -2.45 -11.36
CA LEU A 511 24.17 -3.36 -11.00
C LEU A 511 24.36 -4.49 -12.03
N ARG A 512 23.27 -5.00 -12.63
CA ARG A 512 23.36 -6.01 -13.70
C ARG A 512 24.02 -5.46 -14.95
N ASN A 513 23.67 -4.24 -15.35
CA ASN A 513 24.28 -3.59 -16.51
C ASN A 513 25.79 -3.40 -16.32
N ARG A 514 26.21 -2.96 -15.13
CA ARG A 514 27.64 -2.81 -14.84
C ARG A 514 28.40 -4.14 -14.86
N ALA A 515 27.77 -5.22 -14.38
CA ALA A 515 28.38 -6.54 -14.45
C ALA A 515 28.54 -7.03 -15.90
N THR A 516 27.57 -6.74 -16.78
CA THR A 516 27.68 -7.07 -18.21
C THR A 516 28.73 -6.22 -18.92
N ASP A 517 28.82 -4.92 -18.60
CA ASP A 517 29.81 -4.02 -19.20
C ASP A 517 31.24 -4.40 -18.80
N ALA A 518 31.44 -4.77 -17.53
CA ALA A 518 32.74 -5.23 -17.02
C ALA A 518 33.18 -6.56 -17.67
N ALA A 519 32.24 -7.49 -17.89
CA ALA A 519 32.51 -8.75 -18.57
C ALA A 519 32.84 -8.55 -20.06
N TYR A 520 32.17 -7.61 -20.72
CA TYR A 520 32.48 -7.25 -22.11
C TYR A 520 33.87 -6.60 -22.24
N SER A 521 34.23 -5.73 -21.29
CA SER A 521 35.54 -5.08 -21.21
C SER A 521 36.71 -6.06 -21.01
N THR A 522 36.54 -7.09 -20.19
CA THR A 522 37.58 -8.11 -19.96
C THR A 522 37.72 -9.05 -21.15
N ALA A 523 36.61 -9.40 -21.80
CA ALA A 523 36.64 -10.21 -23.03
C ALA A 523 37.31 -9.48 -24.21
N SER A 524 37.15 -8.15 -24.31
CA SER A 524 37.80 -7.37 -25.38
C SER A 524 39.31 -7.21 -25.16
N SER A 525 39.78 -7.07 -23.91
CA SER A 525 41.22 -6.97 -23.61
C SER A 525 41.99 -8.26 -23.89
N ASP A 526 41.38 -9.43 -23.67
CA ASP A 526 41.99 -10.74 -23.97
C ASP A 526 42.02 -11.07 -25.48
N SER A 527 41.32 -10.29 -26.30
CA SER A 527 41.25 -10.48 -27.76
C SER A 527 42.23 -9.62 -28.58
N SER A 528 43.17 -8.92 -27.94
CA SER A 528 44.25 -8.25 -28.68
C SER A 528 45.10 -9.29 -29.42
N PRO A 529 45.28 -9.16 -30.76
CA PRO A 529 46.03 -10.15 -31.51
C PRO A 529 47.49 -10.10 -31.08
N ALA A 530 48.00 -11.22 -30.58
CA ALA A 530 49.43 -11.46 -30.47
C ALA A 530 50.08 -11.09 -31.82
N THR A 531 51.04 -10.17 -31.73
CA THR A 531 51.88 -9.68 -32.83
C THR A 531 52.20 -10.77 -33.84
N ALA A 532 51.74 -10.57 -35.08
CA ALA A 532 52.11 -11.35 -36.22
C ALA A 532 53.64 -11.31 -36.42
N SER A 533 54.31 -12.43 -36.17
CA SER A 533 55.65 -12.68 -36.70
C SER A 533 55.52 -13.15 -38.15
N THR A 534 55.82 -12.25 -39.08
CA THR A 534 55.91 -12.46 -40.52
C THR A 534 56.93 -13.56 -40.86
N PRO A 535 56.59 -14.60 -41.65
CA PRO A 535 57.58 -15.34 -42.41
C PRO A 535 57.75 -14.68 -43.78
N THR A 536 58.99 -14.33 -44.07
CA THR A 536 59.50 -13.80 -45.34
C THR A 536 59.17 -14.68 -46.54
N SER A 537 59.01 -13.98 -47.66
CA SER A 537 58.75 -14.43 -49.03
C SER A 537 59.63 -15.58 -49.55
N ARG A 538 59.03 -16.45 -50.38
CA ARG A 538 59.70 -17.04 -51.55
C ARG A 538 58.73 -17.19 -52.72
N VAL A 539 59.20 -16.66 -53.85
CA VAL A 539 58.63 -16.66 -55.19
C VAL A 539 58.64 -18.08 -55.78
N ALA A 540 57.57 -18.47 -56.48
CA ALA A 540 57.64 -19.38 -57.64
C ALA A 540 56.36 -19.31 -58.50
N ASN A 541 56.58 -19.13 -59.80
CA ASN A 541 55.63 -19.13 -60.91
C ASN A 541 54.85 -20.45 -61.06
N SER A 542 53.61 -20.38 -61.59
CA SER A 542 53.29 -20.98 -62.91
C SER A 542 51.78 -20.93 -63.26
N ALA A 543 51.51 -20.32 -64.42
CA ALA A 543 50.69 -20.84 -65.53
C ALA A 543 49.16 -21.11 -65.41
N LEU A 544 48.42 -20.37 -66.27
CA LEU A 544 47.38 -20.83 -67.22
C LEU A 544 46.04 -21.40 -66.71
N SER A 545 44.93 -20.67 -66.99
CA SER A 545 44.03 -20.94 -68.14
C SER A 545 42.58 -20.47 -67.89
N ARG A 546 42.08 -19.60 -68.81
CA ARG A 546 40.73 -19.48 -69.40
C ARG A 546 39.49 -19.47 -68.46
N ALA A 547 38.46 -18.63 -68.60
CA ALA A 547 37.81 -18.16 -69.83
C ALA A 547 36.93 -16.91 -69.56
N THR A 548 36.72 -16.18 -70.64
CA THR A 548 35.82 -15.05 -70.90
C THR A 548 34.32 -15.33 -70.66
N CYS A 549 33.55 -14.34 -70.18
CA CYS A 549 32.40 -13.80 -70.92
C CYS A 549 31.90 -12.47 -70.31
N SER A 550 31.41 -11.58 -71.18
CA SER A 550 31.18 -10.16 -70.93
C SER A 550 29.71 -9.78 -70.65
N ALA A 551 29.56 -8.68 -69.92
CA ALA A 551 28.63 -7.56 -70.15
C ALA A 551 27.09 -7.79 -70.11
N ARG A 552 26.40 -7.06 -69.22
CA ARG A 552 25.65 -5.80 -69.53
C ARG A 552 24.79 -5.33 -68.36
N ASP A 553 24.93 -4.03 -68.04
CA ASP A 553 23.91 -3.00 -67.78
C ASP A 553 22.52 -3.44 -67.32
N ARG A 554 21.84 -2.76 -66.37
CA ARG A 554 21.57 -1.32 -66.40
C ARG A 554 20.86 -0.86 -65.11
N VAL A 555 21.27 0.31 -64.62
CA VAL A 555 20.64 1.18 -63.62
C VAL A 555 19.38 1.86 -64.20
N ARG A 556 18.31 2.04 -63.41
CA ARG A 556 17.26 3.09 -63.54
C ARG A 556 16.43 3.11 -62.23
N SER A 557 16.59 4.08 -61.34
CA SER A 557 16.08 5.47 -61.31
C SER A 557 14.64 5.61 -60.79
N TRP A 558 14.55 6.26 -59.62
CA TRP A 558 13.37 6.83 -58.96
C TRP A 558 12.77 8.04 -59.70
N ARG A 559 11.43 8.20 -59.66
CA ARG A 559 10.62 9.45 -59.50
C ARG A 559 9.12 9.04 -59.49
N ARG A 560 8.38 9.26 -58.39
CA ARG A 560 7.48 10.40 -58.12
C ARG A 560 6.64 10.82 -59.34
N ASP A 561 5.33 10.62 -59.27
CA ASP A 561 4.41 11.76 -59.34
C ASP A 561 3.05 11.49 -58.69
N SER A 562 2.41 12.59 -58.35
CA SER A 562 1.20 12.76 -57.57
C SER A 562 0.27 13.69 -58.33
N SER A 563 -0.96 13.29 -58.66
CA SER A 563 -2.17 14.16 -58.67
C SER A 563 -3.39 13.51 -59.34
N LYS A 564 -4.52 13.55 -58.61
CA LYS A 564 -5.88 13.98 -58.98
C LYS A 564 -6.41 13.73 -60.40
N GLU A 565 -7.55 13.03 -60.51
CA GLU A 565 -8.88 13.54 -60.91
C GLU A 565 -9.80 12.39 -61.34
N LYS A 566 -10.83 12.09 -60.54
CA LYS A 566 -12.26 12.07 -60.89
C LYS A 566 -13.10 11.51 -59.74
#